data_AF-A0A3B8LRC6-F1
#
_entry.id   AF-A0A3B8LRC6-F1
#
_cell.length_a   1.000
_cell.length_b   1.000
_cell.length_c   1.000
_cell.angle_alpha   90.00
_cell.angle_beta   90.00
_cell.angle_gamma   90.00
#
_symmetry.space_group_name_H-M   'P 1'
#
loop_
_entity.id
_entity.type
_entity.pdbx_description
1 polymer ?
#
loop_
_entity_poly.entity_id
_entity_poly.type
_entity_poly.pdbx_seq_one_letter_code
_entity_poly.pdbx_strand_id
1 'polypeptide(L)'
;MIIYGFQMLLNLFVPSGTGQAVLTIPILAPLGDIVGISRQSIVLAYQFGDGFSNLLWPTNPMLLIALGLAGVSYKQWLKWVLPLQLCLMAVSVGFLLLAVSIGYA
;
A
#
# COMPACT_ATOMS: atom_id res chain seq x y z
N MET A 1 -2.79 11.34 1.15
CA MET A 1 -3.44 10.61 0.03
C MET A 1 -2.50 10.38 -1.15
N ILE A 2 -1.80 11.41 -1.64
CA ILE A 2 -0.83 11.26 -2.75
C ILE A 2 0.25 10.20 -2.42
N ILE A 3 0.81 10.24 -1.21
CA ILE A 3 1.81 9.26 -0.75
C ILE A 3 1.24 7.83 -0.82
N TYR A 4 0.04 7.60 -0.30
CA TYR A 4 -0.62 6.29 -0.32
C TYR A 4 -0.81 5.76 -1.75
N GLY A 5 -1.37 6.57 -2.65
CA GLY A 5 -1.58 6.18 -4.05
C GLY A 5 -0.27 5.93 -4.80
N PHE A 6 0.76 6.74 -4.54
CA PHE A 6 2.09 6.55 -5.10
C PHE A 6 2.70 5.21 -4.67
N GLN A 7 2.58 4.84 -3.39
CA GLN A 7 3.11 3.59 -2.85
C GLN A 7 2.41 2.37 -3.45
N MET A 8 1.07 2.41 -3.58
CA MET A 8 0.31 1.35 -4.26
C MET A 8 0.77 1.16 -5.71
N LEU A 9 1.02 2.25 -6.44
CA LEU A 9 1.49 2.18 -7.83
C LEU A 9 2.92 1.67 -7.90
N LEU A 10 3.81 2.16 -7.03
CA LEU A 10 5.20 1.72 -6.97
C LEU A 10 5.29 0.23 -6.64
N ASN A 11 4.35 -0.31 -5.86
CA ASN A 11 4.35 -1.71 -5.46
C ASN A 11 4.13 -2.66 -6.64
N LEU A 12 3.56 -2.17 -7.74
CA LEU A 12 3.51 -2.90 -9.00
C LEU A 12 4.92 -3.24 -9.51
N PHE A 13 5.88 -2.31 -9.38
CA PHE A 13 7.25 -2.47 -9.88
C PHE A 13 8.19 -3.08 -8.83
N VAL A 14 8.01 -2.70 -7.57
CA VAL A 14 8.84 -3.14 -6.44
C VAL A 14 7.93 -3.78 -5.39
N PRO A 15 7.54 -5.06 -5.57
CA PRO A 15 6.67 -5.79 -4.64
C PRO A 15 7.49 -6.29 -3.43
N SER A 16 8.13 -5.35 -2.72
CA SER A 16 8.95 -5.60 -1.55
C SER A 16 8.83 -4.42 -0.60
N GLY A 17 8.15 -4.62 0.53
CA GLY A 17 7.97 -3.55 1.50
C GLY A 17 9.29 -2.96 1.98
N THR A 18 10.24 -3.78 2.44
CA THR A 18 11.54 -3.26 2.90
C THR A 18 12.30 -2.51 1.80
N GLY A 19 12.28 -3.02 0.55
CA GLY A 19 12.87 -2.33 -0.60
C GLY A 19 12.21 -0.99 -0.89
N GLN A 20 10.88 -0.94 -0.88
CA GLN A 20 10.12 0.30 -1.06
C GLN A 20 10.36 1.31 0.05
N ALA A 21 10.41 0.86 1.31
CA ALA A 21 10.66 1.74 2.45
C ALA A 21 12.03 2.42 2.32
N VAL A 22 13.07 1.65 1.99
CA VAL A 22 14.44 2.17 1.79
C VAL A 22 14.49 3.18 0.63
N LEU A 23 13.74 2.93 -0.45
CA LEU A 23 13.71 3.82 -1.62
C LEU A 23 12.94 5.12 -1.37
N THR A 24 11.81 5.04 -0.66
CA THR A 24 10.83 6.13 -0.63
C THR A 24 10.83 6.94 0.65
N ILE A 25 11.03 6.33 1.82
CA ILE A 25 10.93 7.02 3.12
C ILE A 25 11.97 8.13 3.28
N PRO A 26 13.24 7.99 2.85
CA PRO A 26 14.22 9.08 2.94
C PRO A 26 13.82 10.34 2.16
N ILE A 27 12.96 10.19 1.14
CA ILE A 27 12.46 11.28 0.31
C ILE A 27 11.14 11.81 0.90
N LEU A 28 10.24 10.92 1.30
CA LEU A 28 8.92 11.27 1.79
C LEU A 28 8.93 11.89 3.20
N ALA A 29 9.84 11.46 4.08
CA ALA A 29 9.98 12.01 5.43
C ALA A 29 10.25 13.54 5.43
N PRO A 30 11.30 14.06 4.75
CA PRO A 30 11.54 15.49 4.70
C PRO A 30 10.44 16.26 3.95
N LEU A 31 9.81 15.65 2.94
CA LEU A 31 8.64 16.23 2.27
C LEU A 31 7.46 16.39 3.24
N GLY A 32 7.22 15.40 4.10
CA GLY A 32 6.22 15.48 5.16
C GLY A 32 6.49 16.62 6.13
N ASP A 33 7.74 16.74 6.57
CA ASP A 33 8.16 17.81 7.50
C ASP A 33 7.87 19.21 6.90
N ILE A 34 8.04 19.40 5.58
CA ILE A 34 7.74 20.66 4.88
C ILE A 34 6.23 20.92 4.77
N VAL A 35 5.43 19.87 4.54
CA VAL A 35 3.97 19.97 4.33
C VAL A 35 3.20 19.91 5.65
N GLY A 36 3.89 19.71 6.78
CA GLY A 36 3.29 19.63 8.11
C GLY A 36 2.62 18.28 8.42
N ILE A 37 3.06 17.20 7.76
CA ILE A 37 2.59 15.83 8.01
C ILE A 37 3.65 15.10 8.81
N SER A 38 3.23 14.43 9.89
CA SER A 38 4.14 13.64 10.71
C SER A 38 4.77 12.47 9.95
N ARG A 39 5.97 12.09 10.37
CA ARG A 39 6.66 10.91 9.84
C ARG A 39 5.87 9.62 10.09
N GLN A 40 5.17 9.51 11.23
CA GLN A 40 4.33 8.33 11.51
C GLN A 40 3.15 8.22 10.54
N SER A 41 2.53 9.34 10.16
CA SER A 41 1.48 9.35 9.15
C SER A 41 2.00 8.94 7.77
N ILE A 42 3.26 9.29 7.45
CA ILE A 42 3.92 8.84 6.21
C ILE A 42 4.17 7.34 6.24
N VAL A 43 4.70 6.82 7.35
CA VAL A 43 4.94 5.38 7.52
C VAL A 43 3.62 4.61 7.45
N LEU A 44 2.54 5.13 8.04
CA LEU A 44 1.20 4.55 7.96
C LEU A 44 0.69 4.52 6.50
N ALA A 45 0.84 5.64 5.78
CA ALA A 45 0.45 5.73 4.37
C ALA A 45 1.25 4.75 3.49
N TYR A 46 2.54 4.58 3.78
CA TYR A 46 3.39 3.58 3.12
C TYR A 46 2.93 2.15 3.43
N GLN A 47 2.70 1.80 4.70
CA GLN A 47 2.29 0.46 5.10
C GLN A 47 0.95 0.05 4.50
N PHE A 48 -0.05 0.94 4.48
CA PHE A 48 -1.31 0.66 3.81
C PHE A 48 -1.16 0.57 2.30
N GLY A 49 -0.30 1.41 1.72
CA GLY A 49 -0.06 1.42 0.27
C GLY A 49 0.57 0.12 -0.21
N ASP A 50 1.69 -0.28 0.40
CA ASP A 50 2.41 -1.53 0.09
C ASP A 50 1.60 -2.77 0.50
N GLY A 51 1.13 -2.82 1.75
CA GLY A 51 0.53 -4.02 2.32
C GLY A 51 -0.69 -4.53 1.53
N PHE A 52 -1.63 -3.64 1.21
CA PHE A 52 -2.86 -4.05 0.52
C PHE A 52 -2.65 -4.30 -0.98
N SER A 53 -1.71 -3.62 -1.64
CA SER A 53 -1.48 -3.80 -3.09
C SER A 53 -0.81 -5.13 -3.42
N ASN A 54 -0.13 -5.76 -2.45
CA ASN A 54 0.48 -7.09 -2.62
C ASN A 54 -0.52 -8.20 -3.00
N LEU A 55 -1.81 -8.03 -2.68
CA LEU A 55 -2.89 -8.96 -3.06
C LEU A 55 -3.48 -8.70 -4.45
N LEU A 56 -3.20 -7.52 -5.03
CA LEU A 56 -3.66 -7.10 -6.35
C LEU A 56 -2.64 -7.47 -7.43
N TRP A 57 -1.37 -7.14 -7.22
CA TRP A 57 -0.41 -7.08 -8.32
C TRP A 57 0.13 -8.46 -8.70
N PRO A 58 0.12 -8.81 -10.00
CA PRO A 58 0.63 -10.10 -10.47
C PRO A 58 2.17 -10.18 -10.40
N THR A 59 2.83 -9.07 -10.11
CA THR A 59 4.29 -9.00 -9.92
C THR A 59 4.72 -9.56 -8.57
N ASN A 60 3.81 -9.80 -7.63
CA ASN A 60 4.11 -10.48 -6.38
C ASN A 60 4.23 -12.00 -6.61
N PRO A 61 5.43 -12.60 -6.45
CA PRO A 61 5.64 -14.02 -6.71
C PRO A 61 4.91 -14.92 -5.71
N MET A 62 4.76 -14.50 -4.45
CA MET A 62 4.05 -15.28 -3.43
C MET A 62 2.57 -15.43 -3.79
N LEU A 63 1.96 -14.38 -4.34
CA LEU A 63 0.58 -14.44 -4.82
C LEU A 63 0.44 -15.47 -5.94
N LEU A 64 1.29 -15.41 -6.97
CA LEU A 64 1.22 -16.34 -8.10
C LEU A 64 1.48 -17.79 -7.70
N ILE A 65 2.44 -18.03 -6.79
CA ILE A 65 2.72 -19.38 -6.27
C ILE A 65 1.50 -19.91 -5.50
N ALA A 66 0.92 -19.12 -4.60
CA ALA A 66 -0.26 -19.52 -3.83
C ALA A 66 -1.46 -19.85 -4.74
N LEU A 67 -1.69 -19.03 -5.77
CA LEU A 67 -2.75 -19.27 -6.76
C LEU A 67 -2.50 -20.53 -7.59
N GLY A 68 -1.24 -20.78 -7.99
CA GLY A 68 -0.85 -22.00 -8.67
C GLY A 68 -1.10 -23.26 -7.83
N LEU A 69 -0.78 -23.21 -6.54
CA LEU A 69 -1.05 -24.30 -5.58
C LEU A 69 -2.55 -24.51 -5.34
N ALA A 70 -3.34 -23.43 -5.33
CA ALA A 70 -4.79 -23.47 -5.18
C ALA A 70 -5.55 -23.86 -6.46
N GLY A 71 -4.87 -23.93 -7.62
CA GLY A 71 -5.50 -24.19 -8.92
C GLY A 71 -6.40 -23.05 -9.42
N VAL A 72 -6.22 -21.83 -8.92
CA VAL A 72 -7.04 -20.66 -9.24
C VAL A 72 -6.31 -19.77 -10.23
N SER A 73 -6.97 -19.38 -11.34
CA SER A 73 -6.37 -18.43 -12.27
C SER A 73 -6.31 -17.02 -11.67
N TYR A 74 -5.23 -16.27 -11.96
CA TYR A 74 -5.10 -14.88 -11.51
C TYR A 74 -6.30 -13.99 -11.91
N LYS A 75 -6.88 -14.22 -13.10
CA LYS A 75 -8.07 -13.48 -13.55
C LYS A 75 -9.30 -13.74 -12.68
N GLN A 76 -9.48 -14.97 -12.19
CA GLN A 76 -10.57 -15.30 -11.26
C GLN A 76 -10.30 -14.68 -9.89
N TRP A 77 -9.07 -14.81 -9.39
CA TRP A 77 -8.64 -14.20 -8.14
C TRP A 77 -8.87 -12.69 -8.12
N LEU A 78 -8.45 -12.00 -9.19
CA LEU A 78 -8.57 -10.55 -9.29
C LEU A 78 -10.03 -10.09 -9.15
N LYS A 79 -10.98 -10.81 -9.75
CA LYS A 79 -12.42 -10.50 -9.61
C LYS A 79 -12.93 -10.69 -8.19
N TRP A 80 -12.38 -11.65 -7.45
CA TRP A 80 -12.80 -11.97 -6.09
C TRP A 80 -12.21 -11.03 -5.07
N VAL A 81 -10.94 -10.64 -5.26
CA VAL A 81 -10.24 -9.73 -4.34
C VAL A 81 -10.63 -8.27 -4.57
N LEU A 82 -11.08 -7.87 -5.77
CA LEU A 82 -11.45 -6.49 -6.08
C LEU A 82 -12.44 -5.85 -5.09
N PRO A 83 -13.60 -6.46 -4.74
CA PRO A 83 -14.52 -5.86 -3.78
C PRO A 83 -13.89 -5.71 -2.38
N LEU A 84 -13.10 -6.70 -1.95
CA LEU A 84 -12.35 -6.63 -0.68
C LEU A 84 -11.34 -5.49 -0.72
N GLN A 85 -10.62 -5.34 -1.83
CA GLN A 85 -9.62 -4.30 -2.01
C GLN A 85 -10.23 -2.90 -1.96
N LEU A 86 -11.38 -2.69 -2.60
CA LEU A 86 -12.09 -1.41 -2.54
C LEU A 86 -12.52 -1.08 -1.11
N CYS A 87 -12.98 -2.06 -0.35
CA CYS A 87 -13.29 -1.89 1.07
C CYS A 87 -12.05 -1.52 1.88
N LEU A 88 -10.94 -2.23 1.68
CA LEU A 88 -9.66 -1.93 2.34
C LEU A 88 -9.13 -0.55 1.98
N MET A 89 -9.26 -0.12 0.72
CA MET A 89 -8.89 1.24 0.29
C MET A 89 -9.74 2.30 1.01
N ALA A 90 -11.06 2.10 1.09
CA ALA A 90 -11.96 3.03 1.79
C ALA A 90 -11.60 3.14 3.28
N VAL A 91 -11.37 1.98 3.93
CA VAL A 91 -10.95 1.91 5.34
C VAL A 91 -9.60 2.58 5.54
N SER A 92 -8.62 2.30 4.67
CA SER A 92 -7.27 2.90 4.73
C SER A 92 -7.32 4.42 4.62
N VAL A 93 -8.12 4.94 3.69
CA VAL A 93 -8.33 6.39 3.54
C VAL A 93 -8.95 6.98 4.81
N GLY A 94 -9.96 6.31 5.38
CA GLY A 94 -10.56 6.72 6.64
C GLY A 94 -9.55 6.80 7.80
N PHE A 95 -8.74 5.77 7.98
CA PHE A 95 -7.68 5.74 9.00
C PHE A 95 -6.59 6.80 8.76
N LEU A 96 -6.20 7.03 7.51
CA LEU A 96 -5.20 8.06 7.18
C LEU A 96 -5.74 9.47 7.42
N LEU A 97 -7.01 9.74 7.10
CA LEU A 97 -7.65 11.00 7.43
C LEU A 97 -7.73 11.20 8.95
N LEU A 98 -8.11 10.14 9.68
CA LEU A 98 -8.13 10.16 11.14
C LEU A 98 -6.74 10.46 11.70
N ALA A 99 -5.70 9.74 11.26
CA ALA A 99 -4.33 9.92 11.71
C ALA A 99 -3.84 11.37 11.51
N VAL A 100 -4.12 11.97 10.35
CA VAL A 100 -3.78 13.38 10.11
C VAL A 100 -4.60 14.31 11.01
N SER A 101 -5.90 14.07 11.18
CA SER A 101 -6.77 14.93 11.99
C SER A 101 -6.42 14.97 13.48
N ILE A 102 -5.95 13.86 14.04
CA ILE A 102 -5.56 13.76 15.45
C ILE A 102 -4.09 14.14 15.69
N GLY A 103 -3.36 14.50 14.63
CA GLY A 103 -1.93 14.79 14.72
C GLY A 103 -1.09 13.58 15.13
N TYR A 104 -1.44 12.38 14.65
CA TYR A 104 -0.73 11.14 14.94
C TYR A 104 0.76 11.30 14.63
N ALA A 105 1.64 11.23 15.63
CA ALA A 105 3.06 11.57 15.52
C ALA A 105 3.94 10.66 16.37
#